data_AF-A0A7X9D0Y4-F1
#
_entry.id   AF-A0A7X9D0Y4-F1
#
_cell.length_a   1.000
_cell.length_b   1.000
_cell.length_c   1.000
_cell.angle_alpha   90.00
_cell.angle_beta   90.00
_cell.angle_gamma   90.00
#
_symmetry.space_group_name_H-M   'P 1'
#
loop_
_entity.id
_entity.type
_entity.pdbx_description
1 polymer ?
#
loop_
_entity_poly.entity_id
_entity_poly.type
_entity_poly.pdbx_seq_one_letter_code
_entity_poly.pdbx_strand_id
1 'polypeptide(L)'
;SKWSLVQLMKLAINAITSFSSLPLQLVTLMGIVFLIGSFVLGIQSLYMKFGGNAVSGFTTVILLLLIIGSTLMISLGIIGTYIAKIFDEVKKRPRYIISDKSSCKHMEHKKIDQNS
;
A
#
# COMPACT_ATOMS: atom_id res chain seq x y z
N SER A 1 -5.92 -9.02 32.01
CA SER A 1 -4.92 -8.08 31.47
C SER A 1 -3.91 -8.86 30.65
N LYS A 2 -4.08 -8.90 29.33
CA LYS A 2 -3.11 -9.31 28.30
C LYS A 2 -3.86 -9.37 26.97
N TRP A 3 -4.34 -8.21 26.51
CA TRP A 3 -4.36 -8.02 25.06
C TRP A 3 -2.89 -8.12 24.67
N SER A 4 -2.54 -9.22 24.01
CA SER A 4 -1.15 -9.45 23.63
C SER A 4 -0.71 -8.29 22.75
N LEU A 5 0.47 -7.72 22.99
CA LEU A 5 1.08 -6.74 22.08
C LEU A 5 1.07 -7.26 20.63
N VAL A 6 1.11 -8.59 20.45
CA VAL A 6 0.95 -9.27 19.17
C VAL A 6 -0.41 -9.01 18.52
N GLN A 7 -1.53 -9.01 19.26
CA GLN A 7 -2.85 -8.69 18.70
C GLN A 7 -2.97 -7.22 18.32
N LEU A 8 -2.36 -6.31 19.08
CA LEU A 8 -2.34 -4.88 18.77
C LEU A 8 -1.50 -4.60 17.51
N MET A 9 -0.32 -5.22 17.41
CA MET A 9 0.52 -5.18 16.20
C MET A 9 -0.18 -5.80 15.00
N LYS A 10 -0.86 -6.94 15.18
CA LYS A 10 -1.64 -7.59 14.11
C LYS A 10 -2.81 -6.71 13.64
N LEU A 11 -3.44 -5.97 14.55
CA LEU A 11 -4.47 -4.98 14.20
C LEU A 11 -3.88 -3.79 13.43
N ALA A 12 -2.72 -3.26 13.85
CA ALA A 12 -2.04 -2.17 13.16
C ALA A 12 -1.56 -2.60 11.76
N ILE A 13 -0.99 -3.79 11.62
CA ILE A 13 -0.59 -4.38 10.33
C ILE A 13 -1.83 -4.59 9.46
N ASN A 14 -2.93 -5.09 10.01
CA ASN A 14 -4.19 -5.23 9.26
C ASN A 14 -4.76 -3.88 8.84
N ALA A 15 -4.65 -2.84 9.68
CA ALA A 15 -5.08 -1.49 9.33
C ALA A 15 -4.23 -0.92 8.18
N ILE A 16 -2.90 -1.01 8.27
CA ILE A 16 -1.96 -0.58 7.22
C ILE A 16 -2.20 -1.33 5.91
N THR A 17 -2.40 -2.66 5.98
CA THR A 17 -2.63 -3.52 4.82
C THR A 17 -4.02 -3.28 4.20
N SER A 18 -5.04 -2.94 5.02
CA SER A 18 -6.39 -2.68 4.52
C SER A 18 -6.49 -1.37 3.74
N PHE A 19 -5.57 -0.43 3.96
CA PHE A 19 -5.42 0.75 3.13
C PHE A 19 -4.51 0.46 1.93
N SER A 20 -4.85 -0.49 1.05
CA SER A 20 -4.00 -1.00 -0.05
C SER A 20 -3.32 0.06 -0.95
N SER A 21 -3.75 1.33 -0.89
CA SER A 21 -3.16 2.50 -1.55
C SER A 21 -2.18 3.31 -0.68
N LEU A 22 -2.34 3.38 0.64
CA LEU A 22 -1.56 4.25 1.54
C LEU A 22 -0.09 3.81 1.77
N PRO A 23 0.22 2.54 2.14
CA PRO A 23 1.61 2.13 2.38
C PRO A 23 2.43 2.19 1.10
N LEU A 24 1.77 2.01 -0.04
CA LEU A 24 2.40 2.09 -1.33
C LEU A 24 2.74 3.54 -1.74
N GLN A 25 1.82 4.48 -1.50
CA GLN A 25 2.11 5.90 -1.68
C GLN A 25 3.28 6.35 -0.81
N LEU A 26 3.42 5.79 0.39
CA LEU A 26 4.56 6.05 1.28
C LEU A 26 5.90 5.59 0.66
N VAL A 27 5.95 4.39 0.06
CA VAL A 27 7.16 3.89 -0.63
C VAL A 27 7.53 4.78 -1.82
N THR A 28 6.53 5.24 -2.58
CA THR A 28 6.75 6.13 -3.73
C THR A 28 7.27 7.50 -3.28
N LEU A 29 6.72 8.05 -2.19
CA LEU A 29 7.19 9.28 -1.57
C LEU A 29 8.63 9.16 -1.06
N MET A 30 8.95 8.05 -0.40
CA MET A 30 10.33 7.72 0.03
C MET A 30 11.27 7.67 -1.18
N GLY A 31 10.86 7.03 -2.28
CA GLY A 31 11.63 6.99 -3.52
C GLY A 31 11.95 8.39 -4.09
N ILE A 32 11.00 9.33 -4.04
CA ILE A 32 11.20 10.72 -4.46
C ILE A 32 12.21 11.44 -3.56
N VAL A 33 12.11 11.27 -2.24
CA VAL A 33 13.06 11.86 -1.28
C VAL A 33 14.48 11.33 -1.53
N PHE A 34 14.62 10.02 -1.75
CA PHE A 34 15.91 9.41 -2.09
C PHE A 34 16.45 9.88 -3.44
N LEU A 35 15.58 10.09 -4.43
CA LEU A 35 15.96 10.64 -5.73
C LEU A 35 16.56 12.04 -5.59
N ILE A 36 15.91 12.92 -4.82
CA ILE A 36 16.42 14.28 -4.53
C ILE A 36 17.77 14.19 -3.81
N GLY A 37 17.89 13.32 -2.80
CA GLY A 37 19.15 13.09 -2.09
C GLY A 37 20.27 12.61 -3.00
N SER A 38 19.97 11.71 -3.95
CA SER A 38 20.93 11.24 -4.95
C SER A 38 21.41 12.37 -5.87
N PHE A 39 20.52 13.32 -6.19
CA PHE A 39 20.85 14.46 -7.03
C PHE A 39 21.81 15.42 -6.32
N VAL A 40 21.59 15.69 -5.04
CA VAL A 40 22.47 16.52 -4.20
C VAL A 40 23.86 15.89 -4.09
N LEU A 41 23.93 14.58 -3.79
CA LEU A 41 25.20 13.85 -3.73
C LEU A 41 25.89 13.76 -5.10
N GLY A 42 25.11 13.67 -6.18
CA GLY A 42 25.55 13.74 -7.57
C GLY A 42 26.28 15.04 -7.88
N ILE A 43 25.65 16.15 -7.52
CA ILE A 43 26.22 17.49 -7.67
C ILE A 43 27.50 17.63 -6.85
N GLN A 44 27.49 17.22 -5.57
CA GLN A 44 28.67 17.26 -4.71
C GLN A 44 29.85 16.46 -5.29
N SER A 45 29.58 15.26 -5.81
CA SER A 45 30.57 14.42 -6.47
C SER A 45 31.14 15.08 -7.74
N LEU A 46 30.28 15.73 -8.53
CA LEU A 46 30.72 16.46 -9.72
C LEU A 46 31.64 17.65 -9.34
N TYR A 47 31.30 18.39 -8.28
CA TYR A 47 32.17 19.44 -7.73
C TYR A 47 33.51 18.88 -7.24
N MET A 48 33.52 17.76 -6.52
CA MET A 48 34.77 17.09 -6.09
C MET A 48 35.62 16.60 -7.27
N LYS A 49 34.99 16.14 -8.36
CA LYS A 49 35.69 15.74 -9.59
C LYS A 49 36.40 16.91 -10.26
N PHE A 50 35.85 18.12 -10.21
CA PHE A 50 36.51 19.33 -10.71
C PHE A 50 37.61 19.84 -9.77
N GLY A 51 37.52 19.56 -8.46
CA GLY A 51 38.49 20.00 -7.44
C GLY A 51 39.74 19.15 -7.28
N GLY A 52 39.98 18.12 -8.11
CA GLY A 52 41.22 17.33 -8.12
C GLY A 52 41.42 16.34 -6.96
N ASN A 53 40.59 16.37 -5.92
CA ASN A 53 40.66 15.49 -4.73
C ASN A 53 39.67 14.32 -4.81
N ALA A 54 39.64 13.61 -5.94
CA ALA A 54 38.76 12.47 -6.10
C ALA A 54 39.38 11.21 -5.45
N VAL A 55 38.86 10.80 -4.29
CA VAL A 55 39.00 9.41 -3.83
C VAL A 55 38.25 8.54 -4.84
N SER A 56 39.00 8.05 -5.81
CA SER A 56 38.48 7.49 -7.05
C SER A 56 37.75 6.17 -6.81
N GLY A 57 36.49 6.08 -7.28
CA GLY A 57 35.71 4.84 -7.29
C GLY A 57 34.60 4.75 -6.24
N PHE A 58 34.87 5.08 -4.97
CA PHE A 58 33.88 4.91 -3.91
C PHE A 58 32.66 5.82 -4.09
N THR A 59 32.91 7.10 -4.39
CA THR A 59 31.85 8.09 -4.62
C THR A 59 31.00 7.76 -5.84
N THR A 60 31.61 7.26 -6.92
CA THR A 60 30.90 6.87 -8.14
C THR A 60 30.04 5.62 -7.94
N VAL A 61 30.52 4.63 -7.18
CA VAL A 61 29.76 3.41 -6.86
C VAL A 61 28.53 3.74 -6.01
N ILE A 62 28.70 4.56 -4.96
CA ILE A 62 27.58 4.99 -4.11
C ILE A 62 26.55 5.77 -4.91
N LEU A 63 27.00 6.66 -5.81
CA LEU A 63 26.10 7.42 -6.67
C LEU A 63 25.26 6.54 -7.59
N LEU A 64 25.90 5.58 -8.26
CA LEU A 64 25.19 4.62 -9.10
C LEU A 64 24.19 3.82 -8.28
N LEU A 65 24.57 3.37 -7.08
CA LEU A 65 23.69 2.61 -6.20
C LEU A 65 22.48 3.44 -5.76
N LEU A 66 22.67 4.73 -5.44
CA LEU A 66 21.56 5.62 -5.09
C LEU A 66 20.63 5.89 -6.28
N ILE A 67 21.18 6.13 -7.47
CA ILE A 67 20.37 6.38 -8.68
C ILE A 67 19.54 5.14 -9.02
N ILE A 68 20.18 3.97 -9.04
CA ILE A 68 19.52 2.70 -9.31
C ILE A 68 18.49 2.41 -8.21
N GLY A 69 18.86 2.57 -6.94
CA GLY A 69 17.97 2.35 -5.79
C GLY A 69 16.73 3.25 -5.81
N SER A 70 16.89 4.53 -6.16
CA SER A 70 15.78 5.48 -6.29
C SER A 70 14.84 5.07 -7.43
N THR A 71 15.40 4.66 -8.57
CA THR A 71 14.63 4.16 -9.72
C THR A 71 13.86 2.88 -9.38
N LEU A 72 14.47 1.97 -8.63
CA LEU A 72 13.82 0.74 -8.16
C LEU A 72 12.66 1.03 -7.20
N MET A 73 12.83 1.96 -6.26
CA MET A 73 11.77 2.36 -5.33
C MET A 73 10.57 2.98 -6.07
N ILE A 74 10.82 3.84 -7.05
CA ILE A 74 9.76 4.41 -7.90
C ILE A 74 9.05 3.31 -8.69
N SER A 75 9.81 2.39 -9.29
CA SER A 75 9.25 1.27 -10.05
C SER A 75 8.37 0.37 -9.17
N LEU A 76 8.80 0.08 -7.94
CA LEU A 76 8.02 -0.66 -6.96
C LEU A 76 6.72 0.07 -6.57
N GLY A 77 6.77 1.39 -6.41
CA GLY A 77 5.58 2.22 -6.16
C GLY A 77 4.55 2.12 -7.29
N ILE A 78 5.01 2.17 -8.55
CA ILE A 78 4.16 1.99 -9.72
C ILE A 78 3.56 0.58 -9.72
N ILE A 79 4.40 -0.46 -9.61
CA ILE A 79 3.97 -1.87 -9.62
C ILE A 79 2.92 -2.14 -8.55
N GLY A 80 3.14 -1.67 -7.32
CA GLY A 80 2.16 -1.88 -6.27
C GLY A 80 0.84 -1.15 -6.56
N THR A 81 0.84 -0.06 -7.33
CA THR A 81 -0.39 0.70 -7.63
C THR A 81 -1.24 -0.11 -8.60
N TYR A 82 -0.58 -0.76 -9.55
CA TYR A 82 -1.19 -1.76 -10.42
C TYR A 82 -1.70 -2.96 -9.63
N ILE A 83 -0.91 -3.52 -8.71
CA ILE A 83 -1.34 -4.65 -7.87
C ILE A 83 -2.56 -4.27 -7.03
N ALA A 84 -2.60 -3.07 -6.44
CA ALA A 84 -3.75 -2.60 -5.66
C ALA A 84 -5.02 -2.54 -6.52
N LYS A 85 -4.92 -2.00 -7.75
CA LYS A 85 -6.03 -2.01 -8.72
C LYS A 85 -6.48 -3.42 -9.09
N ILE A 86 -5.55 -4.33 -9.36
CA ILE A 86 -5.86 -5.73 -9.65
C ILE A 86 -6.53 -6.37 -8.44
N PHE A 87 -6.07 -6.10 -7.22
CA PHE A 87 -6.71 -6.58 -6.01
C PHE A 87 -8.14 -6.08 -5.88
N ASP A 88 -8.40 -4.80 -6.16
CA ASP A 88 -9.76 -4.25 -6.14
C ASP A 88 -10.66 -4.86 -7.23
N GLU A 89 -10.12 -5.10 -8.43
CA GLU A 89 -10.85 -5.76 -9.53
C GLU A 89 -11.15 -7.23 -9.24
N VAL A 90 -10.17 -7.99 -8.74
CA VAL A 90 -10.33 -9.40 -8.33
C VAL A 90 -11.29 -9.51 -7.15
N LYS A 91 -11.24 -8.53 -6.24
CA LYS A 91 -12.11 -8.45 -5.07
C LYS A 91 -13.43 -7.76 -5.38
N LYS A 92 -13.92 -7.78 -6.64
CA LYS A 92 -15.34 -7.63 -7.05
C LYS A 92 -16.25 -8.47 -6.13
N ARG A 93 -16.42 -8.02 -4.89
CA ARG A 93 -17.45 -8.45 -3.96
C ARG A 93 -18.67 -7.67 -4.40
N PRO A 94 -19.73 -8.34 -4.87
CA PRO A 94 -20.94 -7.65 -5.28
C PRO A 94 -21.35 -6.67 -4.18
N ARG A 95 -21.54 -5.40 -4.56
CA ARG A 95 -21.94 -4.31 -3.66
C ARG A 95 -23.36 -4.48 -3.12
N TYR A 96 -23.98 -5.61 -3.38
CA TYR A 96 -25.28 -5.97 -2.90
C TYR A 96 -25.17 -7.33 -2.24
N ILE A 97 -25.05 -7.31 -0.91
CA ILE A 97 -25.69 -8.36 -0.14
C ILE A 97 -27.17 -8.10 -0.44
N ILE A 98 -27.76 -8.92 -1.30
CA ILE A 98 -29.21 -9.04 -1.35
C ILE A 98 -29.52 -9.51 0.06
N SER A 99 -29.89 -8.58 0.93
CA SER A 99 -30.57 -8.97 2.14
C SER A 99 -31.91 -9.45 1.61
N ASP A 100 -31.99 -10.74 1.28
CA ASP A 100 -33.25 -11.43 1.16
C ASP A 100 -33.99 -11.14 2.45
N LYS A 101 -34.90 -10.17 2.37
CA LYS A 101 -35.94 -10.02 3.38
C LYS A 101 -36.78 -11.27 3.22
N SER A 102 -36.44 -12.26 4.02
CA SER A 102 -37.31 -13.35 4.40
C SER A 102 -38.53 -12.79 5.13
N SER A 103 -39.41 -12.09 4.43
CA SER A 103 -40.81 -11.97 4.85
C SER A 103 -41.52 -13.22 4.39
N CYS A 104 -41.29 -14.26 5.19
CA CYS A 104 -42.09 -15.45 5.38
C CYS A 104 -43.56 -15.22 5.03
N LYS A 105 -43.99 -15.69 3.85
CA LYS A 105 -45.41 -15.86 3.52
C LYS A 105 -45.87 -17.19 4.11
N HIS A 106 -45.95 -17.25 5.42
CA HIS A 106 -46.53 -18.39 6.14
C HIS A 106 -47.29 -17.81 7.32
N MET A 107 -48.62 -17.69 7.17
CA MET A 107 -49.67 -17.77 8.21
C MET A 107 -50.98 -17.20 7.64
N GLU A 108 -51.63 -17.93 6.73
CA GLU A 108 -53.07 -17.78 6.48
C GLU A 108 -53.76 -19.16 6.39
N HIS A 109 -53.25 -20.12 7.15
CA HIS A 109 -53.97 -21.34 7.49
C HIS A 109 -53.99 -21.41 9.01
N LYS A 110 -55.05 -20.84 9.61
CA LYS A 110 -55.66 -21.20 10.90
C LYS A 110 -56.25 -19.97 11.61
N LYS A 111 -57.44 -19.57 11.13
CA LYS A 111 -58.55 -19.15 11.99
C LYS A 111 -59.85 -19.70 11.42
N ILE A 112 -60.02 -21.02 11.59
CA ILE A 112 -61.35 -21.63 11.66
C ILE A 112 -61.73 -21.50 13.14
N ASP A 113 -62.20 -20.31 13.52
CA ASP A 113 -62.76 -20.00 14.82
C ASP A 113 -63.01 -18.50 14.93
N GLN A 114 -64.17 -18.04 14.43
CA GLN A 114 -65.07 -17.13 15.17
C GLN A 114 -66.24 -16.67 14.28
N ASN A 115 -67.32 -17.46 14.32
CA ASN A 115 -68.65 -16.95 14.65
C ASN A 115 -69.33 -15.99 13.63
N SER A 116 -69.84 -16.53 12.52
CA SER A 116 -71.23 -16.38 12.06
C SER A 116 -71.51 -17.27 10.85
#